data_AF-A0A3E0H121-F1
#
_entry.id   AF-A0A3E0H121-F1
#
_cell.length_a   1.000
_cell.length_b   1.000
_cell.length_c   1.000
_cell.angle_alpha   90.00
_cell.angle_beta   90.00
_cell.angle_gamma   90.00
#
_symmetry.space_group_name_H-M   'P 1'
#
loop_
_entity.id
_entity.type
_entity.pdbx_description
1 polymer ?
#
loop_
_entity_poly.entity_id
_entity_poly.type
_entity_poly.pdbx_seq_one_letter_code
_entity_poly.pdbx_strand_id
1 'polypeptide(L)'
;MRWQSQSGRGRRTTTIEPSNVKAGGKQCPIRFQCAGCGFYRPDPPYLPAIEEHVNALNADRETAHAMDVDDFVIRNLTDQATAFIQIATAMREKVQDLPEAERAEVETASAVLSKVRASRDPSAGRPLLPLTVKDTP
;
A
#
# COMPACT_ATOMS: atom_id res chain seq x y z
N MET A 1 -14.47 20.18 -7.75
CA MET A 1 -14.35 19.16 -6.68
C MET A 1 -13.44 19.71 -5.60
N ARG A 2 -13.97 19.93 -4.38
CA ARG A 2 -13.27 20.64 -3.30
C ARG A 2 -12.57 19.61 -2.41
N TRP A 3 -11.26 19.46 -2.55
CA TRP A 3 -10.41 18.70 -1.63
C TRP A 3 -10.51 19.34 -0.23
N GLN A 4 -11.28 18.74 0.68
CA GLN A 4 -11.33 19.19 2.06
C GLN A 4 -10.04 18.76 2.77
N SER A 5 -9.12 19.72 2.88
CA SER A 5 -7.96 19.68 3.77
C SER A 5 -8.43 19.58 5.23
N GLN A 6 -8.56 18.37 5.76
CA GLN A 6 -8.61 18.15 7.21
C GLN A 6 -7.19 18.01 7.76
N SER A 7 -6.73 19.13 8.32
CA SER A 7 -5.50 19.27 9.09
C SER A 7 -5.60 18.53 10.42
N GLY A 8 -5.01 17.35 10.50
CA GLY A 8 -4.78 16.63 11.75
C GLY A 8 -3.53 15.77 11.62
N ARG A 9 -2.62 15.85 12.59
CA ARG A 9 -1.36 15.07 12.68
C ARG A 9 -1.65 13.57 12.96
N GLY A 10 -2.46 12.93 12.13
CA GLY A 10 -2.68 11.49 12.07
C GLY A 10 -2.09 10.93 10.79
N ARG A 11 -1.57 9.71 10.81
CA ARG A 11 -1.19 8.97 9.59
C ARG A 11 -2.36 9.05 8.61
N ARG A 12 -2.17 9.72 7.46
CA ARG A 12 -3.19 9.80 6.41
C ARG A 12 -3.48 8.39 5.93
N THR A 13 -4.66 7.89 6.29
CA THR A 13 -5.20 6.62 5.81
C THR A 13 -5.76 6.84 4.41
N THR A 14 -5.67 5.83 3.55
CA THR A 14 -6.28 5.83 2.22
C THR A 14 -7.80 5.56 2.26
N THR A 15 -8.41 5.50 3.45
CA THR A 15 -9.87 5.44 3.59
C THR A 15 -10.46 6.84 3.71
N ILE A 16 -11.69 7.00 3.24
CA ILE A 16 -12.49 8.23 3.42
C ILE A 16 -13.57 8.08 4.50
N GLU A 17 -13.70 6.91 5.14
CA GLU A 17 -14.69 6.69 6.19
C GLU A 17 -14.28 7.47 7.47
N PRO A 18 -15.10 8.41 7.97
CA PRO A 18 -14.66 9.36 9.00
C PRO A 18 -14.15 8.75 10.30
N SER A 19 -14.79 7.69 10.79
CA SER A 19 -14.39 7.07 12.06
C SER A 19 -13.04 6.35 11.93
N ASN A 20 -12.80 5.68 10.80
CA ASN A 20 -11.57 4.98 10.52
C ASN A 20 -10.43 5.92 10.13
N VAL A 21 -10.71 7.06 9.49
CA VAL A 21 -9.74 8.16 9.32
C VAL A 21 -9.27 8.66 10.68
N LYS A 22 -10.20 8.98 11.60
CA LYS A 22 -9.87 9.44 12.96
C LYS A 22 -9.06 8.40 13.73
N ALA A 23 -9.34 7.12 13.52
CA ALA A 23 -8.64 6.02 14.17
C ALA A 23 -7.33 5.58 13.46
N GLY A 24 -6.95 6.22 12.36
CA GLY A 24 -5.77 5.83 11.60
C GLY A 24 -5.85 4.40 11.06
N GLY A 25 -7.04 3.94 10.65
CA GLY A 25 -7.26 2.61 10.07
C GLY A 25 -7.59 1.52 11.10
N LYS A 26 -7.46 1.83 12.39
CA LYS A 26 -7.55 0.83 13.47
C LYS A 26 -8.97 0.39 13.83
N GLN A 27 -10.00 1.14 13.39
CA GLN A 27 -11.41 0.84 13.66
C GLN A 27 -12.08 0.04 12.52
N CYS A 28 -11.35 -0.25 11.44
CA CYS A 28 -11.89 -1.03 10.34
C CYS A 28 -12.37 -2.42 10.83
N PRO A 29 -13.65 -2.78 10.65
CA PRO A 29 -14.17 -4.08 11.09
C PRO A 29 -13.65 -5.23 10.21
N ILE A 30 -13.43 -4.96 8.93
CA ILE A 30 -12.92 -5.93 7.92
C ILE A 30 -11.40 -5.83 7.77
N ARG A 31 -10.66 -5.83 8.89
CA ARG A 31 -9.20 -5.61 8.90
C ARG A 31 -8.49 -6.43 7.82
N PHE A 32 -7.47 -5.80 7.21
CA PHE A 32 -6.67 -6.35 6.11
C PHE A 32 -7.40 -6.49 4.76
N GLN A 33 -8.73 -6.35 4.72
CA GLN A 33 -9.53 -6.45 3.48
C GLN A 33 -9.74 -5.08 2.81
N CYS A 34 -8.73 -4.21 2.83
CA CYS A 34 -8.84 -2.83 2.35
C CYS A 34 -9.27 -2.74 0.89
N ALA A 35 -8.73 -3.60 0.01
CA ALA A 35 -9.05 -3.59 -1.41
C ALA A 35 -10.53 -3.92 -1.72
N GLY A 36 -11.21 -4.64 -0.82
CA GLY A 36 -12.65 -4.93 -0.92
C GLY A 36 -13.56 -3.86 -0.31
N CYS A 37 -13.01 -2.81 0.31
CA CYS A 37 -13.78 -1.80 1.02
C CYS A 37 -14.20 -0.64 0.09
N GLY A 38 -15.49 -0.32 0.03
CA GLY A 38 -16.01 0.81 -0.76
C GLY A 38 -15.49 2.19 -0.33
N PHE A 39 -14.93 2.31 0.87
CA PHE A 39 -14.31 3.54 1.38
C PHE A 39 -12.81 3.62 1.12
N TYR A 40 -12.18 2.56 0.60
CA TYR A 40 -10.77 2.58 0.24
C TYR A 40 -10.59 3.36 -1.07
N ARG A 41 -9.92 4.51 -0.96
CA ARG A 41 -9.72 5.49 -2.04
C ARG A 41 -8.28 6.00 -1.96
N PRO A 42 -7.29 5.22 -2.42
CA PRO A 42 -5.91 5.69 -2.42
C PRO A 42 -5.70 6.68 -3.57
N ASP A 43 -4.80 7.63 -3.34
CA ASP A 43 -4.34 8.55 -4.37
C ASP A 43 -3.06 8.03 -5.06
N PRO A 44 -2.75 8.44 -6.30
CA PRO A 44 -1.56 7.98 -7.03
C PRO A 44 -0.22 8.02 -6.27
N PRO A 45 0.05 8.99 -5.37
CA PRO A 45 1.27 8.95 -4.56
C PRO A 45 1.41 7.70 -3.67
N TYR A 46 0.34 6.93 -3.43
CA TYR A 46 0.37 5.66 -2.70
C TYR A 46 0.65 4.45 -3.57
N LEU A 47 0.74 4.59 -4.90
CA LEU A 47 0.99 3.47 -5.82
C LEU A 47 2.22 2.63 -5.41
N PRO A 48 3.39 3.20 -5.04
CA PRO A 48 4.54 2.39 -4.64
C PRO A 48 4.27 1.54 -3.39
N ALA A 49 3.51 2.06 -2.42
CA ALA A 49 3.15 1.33 -1.21
C ALA A 49 2.14 0.21 -1.49
N ILE A 50 1.28 0.38 -2.50
CA ILE A 50 0.36 -0.67 -2.95
C ILE A 50 1.15 -1.78 -3.63
N GLU A 51 2.12 -1.44 -4.48
CA GLU A 51 2.99 -2.40 -5.16
C GLU A 51 3.84 -3.18 -4.16
N GLU A 52 4.41 -2.51 -3.15
CA GLU A 52 5.10 -3.16 -2.03
C GLU A 52 4.17 -4.12 -1.27
N HIS A 53 2.93 -3.72 -1.01
CA HIS A 53 1.97 -4.59 -0.35
C HIS A 53 1.58 -5.81 -1.19
N VAL A 54 1.44 -5.67 -2.50
CA VAL A 54 1.24 -6.81 -3.43
C VAL A 54 2.43 -7.78 -3.34
N ASN A 55 3.66 -7.26 -3.32
CA ASN A 55 4.85 -8.09 -3.17
C ASN A 55 4.87 -8.83 -1.83
N ALA A 56 4.48 -8.17 -0.74
CA ALA A 56 4.35 -8.79 0.57
C ALA A 56 3.30 -9.91 0.58
N LEU A 57 2.13 -9.67 -0.02
CA LEU A 57 1.07 -10.70 -0.14
C LEU A 57 1.54 -11.91 -0.96
N ASN A 58 2.31 -11.69 -2.02
CA ASN A 58 2.89 -12.77 -2.81
C ASN A 58 3.94 -13.56 -1.99
N ALA A 59 4.81 -12.87 -1.24
CA ALA A 59 5.79 -13.52 -0.37
C ALA A 59 5.13 -14.34 0.74
N ASP A 60 4.05 -13.80 1.35
CA ASP A 60 3.24 -14.50 2.34
C ASP A 60 2.57 -15.74 1.73
N ARG A 61 2.11 -15.66 0.48
CA ARG A 61 1.52 -16.80 -0.25
C ARG A 61 2.54 -17.91 -0.49
N GLU A 62 3.74 -17.58 -0.95
CA GLU A 62 4.81 -18.58 -1.14
C GLU A 62 5.21 -19.23 0.19
N THR A 63 5.25 -18.44 1.27
CA THR A 63 5.49 -18.96 2.62
C THR A 63 4.38 -19.91 3.05
N ALA A 64 3.11 -19.57 2.80
CA ALA A 64 1.97 -20.42 3.10
C ALA A 64 1.99 -21.75 2.32
N HIS A 65 2.42 -21.72 1.04
CA HIS A 65 2.67 -22.95 0.27
C HIS A 65 3.77 -23.81 0.89
N ALA A 66 4.90 -23.20 1.28
CA ALA A 66 6.01 -23.93 1.90
C ALA A 66 5.64 -24.55 3.27
N MET A 67 4.63 -23.99 3.94
CA MET A 67 4.11 -24.45 5.23
C MET A 67 2.94 -25.44 5.10
N ASP A 68 2.54 -25.84 3.89
CA ASP A 68 1.39 -26.72 3.63
C ASP A 68 0.09 -26.22 4.32
N VAL A 69 -0.14 -24.91 4.24
CA VAL A 69 -1.33 -24.27 4.82
C VAL A 69 -2.57 -24.57 3.97
N ASP A 70 -3.73 -24.73 4.61
CA ASP A 70 -5.02 -24.95 3.96
C ASP A 70 -5.31 -24.00 2.77
N ASP A 71 -5.96 -24.54 1.74
CA ASP A 71 -6.29 -23.87 0.48
C ASP A 71 -7.05 -22.55 0.64
N PHE A 72 -7.88 -22.42 1.69
CA PHE A 72 -8.64 -21.19 1.89
C PHE A 72 -7.73 -19.99 2.20
N VAL A 73 -6.56 -20.22 2.81
CA VAL A 73 -5.57 -19.18 3.10
C VAL A 73 -4.87 -18.76 1.81
N ILE A 74 -4.42 -19.73 1.01
CA ILE A 74 -3.79 -19.49 -0.29
C ILE A 74 -4.71 -18.69 -1.20
N ARG A 75 -5.99 -19.09 -1.27
CA ARG A 75 -7.02 -18.36 -2.02
C ARG A 75 -7.16 -16.94 -1.51
N ASN A 76 -7.29 -16.73 -0.19
CA ASN A 76 -7.44 -15.39 0.38
C ASN A 76 -6.23 -14.47 0.11
N LEU A 77 -4.99 -14.99 0.13
CA LEU A 77 -3.81 -14.20 -0.22
C LEU A 77 -3.79 -13.83 -1.71
N THR A 78 -4.16 -14.79 -2.56
CA THR A 78 -4.26 -14.61 -4.02
C THR A 78 -5.33 -13.58 -4.38
N ASP A 79 -6.51 -13.67 -3.77
CA ASP A 79 -7.63 -12.75 -4.00
C ASP A 79 -7.26 -11.32 -3.56
N GLN A 80 -6.61 -11.17 -2.39
CA GLN A 80 -6.13 -9.86 -1.93
C GLN A 80 -5.09 -9.27 -2.88
N ALA A 81 -4.09 -10.05 -3.29
CA ALA A 81 -3.06 -9.58 -4.23
C ALA A 81 -3.67 -9.13 -5.55
N THR A 82 -4.61 -9.92 -6.09
CA THR A 82 -5.35 -9.61 -7.32
C THR A 82 -6.14 -8.31 -7.19
N ALA A 83 -6.86 -8.12 -6.07
CA ALA A 83 -7.63 -6.92 -5.83
C ALA A 83 -6.74 -5.66 -5.75
N PHE A 84 -5.58 -5.74 -5.09
CA PHE A 84 -4.64 -4.61 -5.05
C PHE A 84 -3.98 -4.34 -6.40
N ILE A 85 -3.68 -5.37 -7.20
CA ILE A 85 -3.19 -5.20 -8.58
C ILE A 85 -4.21 -4.44 -9.42
N GLN A 86 -5.50 -4.77 -9.33
CA GLN A 86 -6.58 -4.07 -10.04
C GLN A 86 -6.64 -2.59 -9.64
N ILE A 87 -6.51 -2.30 -8.34
CA ILE A 87 -6.47 -0.92 -7.83
C ILE A 87 -5.25 -0.15 -8.39
N ALA A 88 -4.06 -0.77 -8.38
CA ALA A 88 -2.84 -0.17 -8.90
C ALA A 88 -2.95 0.12 -10.41
N THR A 89 -3.52 -0.82 -11.18
CA THR A 89 -3.77 -0.65 -12.61
C THR A 89 -4.75 0.49 -12.88
N ALA A 90 -5.89 0.53 -12.18
CA ALA A 90 -6.85 1.61 -12.33
C ALA A 90 -6.28 3.00 -11.96
N MET A 91 -5.33 3.07 -11.02
CA MET A 91 -4.62 4.32 -10.73
C MET A 91 -3.68 4.74 -11.85
N ARG A 92 -2.91 3.80 -12.40
CA ARG A 92 -2.02 4.08 -13.54
C ARG A 92 -2.81 4.58 -14.74
N GLU A 93 -3.88 3.90 -15.09
CA GLU A 93 -4.77 4.30 -16.19
C GLU A 93 -5.29 5.74 -15.99
N LYS A 94 -5.80 6.07 -14.80
CA LYS A 94 -6.25 7.43 -14.49
C LYS A 94 -5.17 8.50 -14.63
N VAL A 95 -3.92 8.18 -14.30
CA VAL A 95 -2.80 9.12 -14.48
C VAL A 95 -2.42 9.25 -15.95
N GLN A 96 -2.48 8.16 -16.71
CA GLN A 96 -2.19 8.17 -18.15
C GLN A 96 -3.25 8.93 -18.96
N ASP A 97 -4.51 8.89 -18.53
CA ASP A 97 -5.62 9.62 -19.15
C ASP A 97 -5.54 11.15 -18.96
N LEU A 98 -4.64 11.64 -18.11
CA LEU A 98 -4.44 13.08 -17.90
C LEU A 98 -3.69 13.72 -19.07
N PRO A 99 -3.98 15.00 -19.40
CA PRO A 99 -3.15 15.80 -20.30
C PRO A 99 -1.69 15.81 -19.82
N GLU A 100 -0.74 15.88 -20.76
CA GLU A 100 0.71 15.82 -20.48
C GLU A 100 1.15 16.73 -19.32
N ALA A 101 0.69 17.98 -19.33
CA ALA A 101 1.04 18.97 -18.31
C ALA A 101 0.52 18.56 -16.92
N GLU A 102 -0.74 18.11 -16.82
CA GLU A 102 -1.34 17.67 -15.57
C GLU A 102 -0.69 16.36 -15.06
N ARG A 103 -0.37 15.45 -15.98
CA ARG A 103 0.35 14.21 -15.65
C ARG A 103 1.73 14.51 -15.05
N ALA A 104 2.50 15.39 -15.68
CA ALA A 104 3.82 15.80 -15.21
C ALA A 104 3.76 16.45 -13.81
N GLU A 105 2.72 17.25 -13.53
CA GLU A 105 2.48 17.81 -12.20
C GLU A 105 2.19 16.72 -11.15
N VAL A 106 1.31 15.77 -11.46
CA VAL A 106 0.96 14.64 -10.56
C VAL A 106 2.19 13.76 -10.28
N GLU A 107 2.99 13.47 -11.29
CA GLU A 107 4.22 12.68 -11.16
C GLU A 107 5.25 13.40 -10.27
N THR A 108 5.44 14.70 -10.48
CA THR A 108 6.35 15.53 -9.66
C THR A 108 5.89 15.55 -8.20
N ALA A 109 4.59 15.78 -7.96
CA ALA A 109 4.02 15.77 -6.62
C ALA A 109 4.16 14.39 -5.96
N SER A 110 3.92 13.32 -6.71
CA SER A 110 4.06 11.94 -6.24
C SER A 110 5.50 11.64 -5.85
N ALA A 111 6.48 12.03 -6.65
CA ALA A 111 7.90 11.84 -6.35
C ALA A 111 8.33 12.54 -5.05
N VAL A 112 7.85 13.76 -4.81
CA VAL A 112 8.12 14.49 -3.56
C VAL A 112 7.47 13.77 -2.37
N LEU A 113 6.21 13.38 -2.49
CA LEU A 113 5.48 12.70 -1.41
C LEU A 113 6.08 11.34 -1.07
N SER A 114 6.53 10.57 -2.06
CA SER A 114 7.21 9.29 -1.86
C SER A 114 8.50 9.46 -1.06
N LYS A 115 9.33 10.47 -1.39
CA LYS A 115 10.55 10.78 -0.63
C LYS A 115 10.27 11.13 0.84
N VAL A 116 9.23 11.94 1.10
CA VAL A 116 8.82 12.32 2.46
C VAL A 116 8.29 11.13 3.26
N ARG A 117 7.70 10.13 2.59
CA ARG A 117 7.20 8.91 3.26
C ARG A 117 8.32 7.96 3.59
N ALA A 118 9.23 7.71 2.64
CA ALA A 118 10.39 6.87 2.87
C ALA A 118 11.24 7.37 4.05
N SER A 119 11.40 8.69 4.21
CA SER A 119 12.13 9.27 5.34
C SER A 119 11.38 9.21 6.69
N ARG A 120 10.09 8.89 6.68
CA ARG A 120 9.24 8.75 7.88
C ARG A 120 8.98 7.30 8.26
N ASP A 121 9.41 6.34 7.44
CA ASP A 121 9.23 4.93 7.75
C ASP A 121 10.17 4.52 8.91
N PRO A 122 9.63 4.07 10.07
CA PRO A 122 10.46 3.62 11.18
C PRO A 122 11.32 2.39 10.85
N SER A 123 10.95 1.59 9.84
CA SER A 123 11.78 0.48 9.35
C SER A 123 12.97 0.94 8.51
N ALA A 124 12.89 2.08 7.83
CA ALA A 124 14.03 2.65 7.10
C ALA A 124 15.18 3.08 8.04
N GLY A 125 14.92 3.18 9.34
CA GLY A 125 15.92 3.39 10.39
C GLY A 125 16.36 2.12 11.12
N ARG A 126 15.87 0.92 10.76
CA ARG A 126 16.42 -0.32 11.33
C ARG A 126 17.77 -0.58 10.67
N PRO A 127 18.89 -0.55 11.40
CA PRO A 127 20.17 -0.96 10.84
C PRO A 127 20.00 -2.40 10.35
N LEU A 128 20.29 -2.62 9.06
CA LEU A 128 20.36 -3.96 8.50
C LEU A 128 21.42 -4.71 9.30
N LEU A 129 21.00 -5.80 9.95
CA LEU A 129 21.93 -6.67 10.66
C LEU A 129 22.91 -7.23 9.61
N PRO A 130 24.23 -7.11 9.81
CA PRO A 130 25.18 -7.71 8.90
C PRO A 130 24.98 -9.22 8.94
N LEU A 131 24.45 -9.77 7.85
CA LEU A 131 24.38 -11.22 7.64
C LEU A 131 25.79 -11.68 7.27
N THR A 132 26.61 -11.96 8.28
CA THR A 132 27.84 -12.71 8.06
C THR A 132 27.48 -14.16 7.80
N VAL A 133 27.59 -14.58 6.54
CA VAL A 133 27.59 -16.00 6.17
C VAL A 133 28.82 -16.63 6.83
N LYS A 134 28.60 -17.62 7.70
CA LYS A 134 29.70 -18.47 8.17
C LYS A 134 30.05 -19.45 7.06
N ASP A 135 31.23 -19.28 6.47
CA ASP A 135 31.84 -20.35 5.67
C ASP A 135 32.02 -21.57 6.59
N THR A 136 31.32 -22.65 6.25
CA THR A 136 31.40 -23.92 6.96
C THR A 136 32.48 -24.77 6.28
N PRO A 137 33.39 -25.41 7.04
CA PRO A 137 34.45 -26.26 6.50
C PRO A 137 33.91 -27.55 5.87
#